data_AF-X1D881-F1
#
_entry.id   AF-X1D881-F1
#
_cell.length_a   1.000
_cell.length_b   1.000
_cell.length_c   1.000
_cell.angle_alpha   90.00
_cell.angle_beta   90.00
_cell.angle_gamma   90.00
#
_symmetry.space_group_name_H-M   'P 1'
#
loop_
_entity.id
_entity.type
_entity.pdbx_description
1 polymer ?
#
loop_
_entity_poly.entity_id
_entity_poly.type
_entity_poly.pdbx_seq_one_letter_code
_entity_poly.pdbx_strand_id
1 'polypeptide(L)'
;IVLNPIDMVDILDVSEQIYEQEGNNIVFYTGIYGGEMTRYLNVTSGLSSDKNLVNFLMTTPDMYRHSIKKVCNILKISKKEIFNQLLKHISTYNEVDVYSKYLHFKFEKDYKLAGEGEDRIRLFYWTITPYYSKRFFEYAYSLDERKKNTKFFRDFLFSLDPRTCNINYFDNNLDLNNKFMLKLNNIAENLVRNVKIRKLASFALKLKKKISNRRLVSPKMEELKIFSIDLISKSNILKDYFSFEDTKRLIEKEKNISVITRLLTLFLYMNEFETIE
;
A
#
# COMPACT_ATOMS: atom_id res chain seq x y z
N ILE A 1 5.98 -2.47 7.62
CA ILE A 1 4.83 -2.86 6.76
C ILE A 1 4.85 -4.39 6.72
N VAL A 2 3.87 -5.08 7.30
CA VAL A 2 3.79 -6.55 7.16
C VAL A 2 2.65 -6.83 6.20
N LEU A 3 2.97 -6.98 4.91
CA LEU A 3 2.04 -7.55 3.95
C LEU A 3 1.72 -8.98 4.39
N ASN A 4 0.48 -9.40 4.15
CA ASN A 4 0.02 -10.72 4.54
C ASN A 4 0.68 -11.73 3.58
N PRO A 5 1.38 -12.78 4.05
CA PRO A 5 2.11 -13.68 3.16
C PRO A 5 1.23 -14.36 2.11
N ILE A 6 -0.06 -14.55 2.36
CA ILE A 6 -0.99 -15.07 1.33
C ILE A 6 -1.26 -14.04 0.21
N ASP A 7 -1.24 -12.74 0.50
CA ASP A 7 -1.27 -11.71 -0.55
C ASP A 7 0.11 -11.56 -1.24
N MET A 8 1.15 -12.21 -0.70
CA MET A 8 2.53 -12.19 -1.19
C MET A 8 2.88 -13.41 -2.05
N VAL A 9 2.14 -14.51 -1.94
CA VAL A 9 2.29 -15.68 -2.83
C VAL A 9 2.22 -15.21 -4.29
N ASP A 10 1.19 -14.43 -4.63
CA ASP A 10 1.04 -13.89 -5.99
C ASP A 10 2.25 -13.04 -6.47
N ILE A 11 2.96 -12.34 -5.58
CA ILE A 11 4.14 -11.51 -5.94
C ILE A 11 5.40 -12.37 -6.08
N LEU A 12 5.58 -13.35 -5.20
CA LEU A 12 6.70 -14.29 -5.27
C LEU A 12 6.57 -15.17 -6.49
N ASP A 13 5.38 -15.68 -6.79
CA ASP A 13 5.09 -16.49 -7.97
C ASP A 13 5.43 -15.74 -9.26
N VAL A 14 5.06 -14.46 -9.37
CA VAL A 14 5.41 -13.63 -10.54
C VAL A 14 6.92 -13.39 -10.63
N SER A 15 7.58 -13.13 -9.49
CA SER A 15 9.03 -12.88 -9.47
C SER A 15 9.82 -14.14 -9.82
N GLU A 16 9.36 -15.31 -9.37
CA GLU A 16 9.90 -16.62 -9.70
C GLU A 16 9.69 -16.93 -11.18
N GLN A 17 8.49 -16.72 -11.73
CA GLN A 17 8.23 -16.90 -13.17
C GLN A 17 9.13 -16.01 -14.03
N ILE A 18 9.32 -14.74 -13.65
CA ILE A 18 10.25 -13.84 -14.36
C ILE A 18 11.68 -14.36 -14.25
N TYR A 19 12.10 -14.82 -13.07
CA TYR A 19 13.43 -15.39 -12.87
C TYR A 19 13.65 -16.66 -13.69
N GLU A 20 12.67 -17.55 -13.76
CA GLU A 20 12.73 -18.76 -14.58
C GLU A 20 12.80 -18.46 -16.08
N GLN A 21 12.08 -17.43 -16.53
CA GLN A 21 12.02 -17.05 -17.95
C GLN A 21 13.24 -16.26 -18.42
N GLU A 22 13.69 -15.28 -17.62
CA GLU A 22 14.68 -14.29 -18.02
C GLU A 22 16.05 -14.48 -17.32
N GLY A 23 16.10 -15.31 -16.28
CA GLY A 23 17.32 -15.62 -15.52
C GLY A 23 17.70 -14.56 -14.49
N ASN A 24 18.92 -14.70 -13.94
CA ASN A 24 19.44 -13.85 -12.87
C ASN A 24 20.13 -12.55 -13.36
N ASN A 25 20.29 -12.38 -14.67
CA ASN A 25 20.98 -11.23 -15.28
C ASN A 25 20.01 -10.14 -15.75
N ILE A 26 18.98 -9.87 -14.94
CA ILE A 26 17.99 -8.83 -15.21
C ILE A 26 18.05 -7.72 -14.17
N VAL A 27 17.75 -6.51 -14.61
CA VAL A 27 17.63 -5.32 -13.76
C VAL A 27 16.19 -4.86 -13.78
N PHE A 28 15.55 -4.85 -12.61
CA PHE A 28 14.18 -4.41 -12.45
C PHE A 28 14.14 -2.92 -12.09
N TYR A 29 13.67 -2.10 -13.03
CA TYR A 29 13.45 -0.68 -12.78
C TYR A 29 12.12 -0.45 -12.08
N THR A 30 12.18 0.08 -10.86
CA THR A 30 10.99 0.31 -10.04
C THR A 30 10.68 1.80 -9.85
N GLY A 31 9.40 2.13 -9.80
CA GLY A 31 8.90 3.47 -9.46
C GLY A 31 8.87 3.74 -7.94
N ILE A 32 9.29 2.77 -7.14
CA ILE A 32 9.24 2.84 -5.68
C ILE A 32 10.24 3.89 -5.16
N TYR A 33 9.96 4.44 -3.99
CA TYR A 33 10.73 5.50 -3.31
C TYR A 33 10.67 6.87 -3.96
N GLY A 34 9.84 7.08 -4.98
CA GLY A 34 9.64 8.42 -5.53
C GLY A 34 8.37 8.63 -6.35
N GLY A 35 7.63 7.56 -6.68
CA GLY A 35 6.30 7.66 -7.26
C GLY A 35 5.34 8.50 -6.39
N GLU A 36 5.34 8.30 -5.06
CA GLU A 36 4.47 9.06 -4.15
C GLU A 36 4.88 10.53 -3.96
N MET A 37 6.17 10.83 -4.15
CA MET A 37 6.68 12.21 -4.09
C MET A 37 6.47 12.98 -5.39
N THR A 38 6.53 12.27 -6.51
CA THR A 38 6.45 12.90 -7.83
C THR A 38 5.04 12.91 -8.38
N ARG A 39 4.17 12.00 -7.96
CA ARG A 39 2.76 12.07 -8.34
C ARG A 39 1.96 12.79 -7.27
N TYR A 40 1.33 13.89 -7.66
CA TYR A 40 0.42 14.64 -6.80
C TYR A 40 -0.82 13.78 -6.49
N LEU A 41 -0.81 13.05 -5.37
CA LEU A 41 -1.90 12.16 -5.02
C LEU A 41 -2.87 12.74 -3.99
N ASN A 42 -2.48 13.61 -3.04
CA ASN A 42 -3.45 14.22 -2.12
C ASN A 42 -2.95 15.48 -1.36
N VAL A 43 -3.90 16.41 -1.20
CA VAL A 43 -4.01 17.67 -0.44
C VAL A 43 -3.11 17.83 0.78
N THR A 44 -2.24 18.82 0.68
CA THR A 44 -1.86 19.72 1.79
C THR A 44 -2.33 21.15 1.57
N SER A 45 -2.96 21.48 0.42
CA SER A 45 -3.51 22.80 0.16
C SER A 45 -4.57 23.13 1.23
N GLY A 46 -4.19 23.93 2.23
CA GLY A 46 -4.99 24.24 3.43
C GLY A 46 -4.33 23.86 4.76
N LEU A 47 -3.16 23.20 4.78
CA LEU A 47 -2.35 23.04 5.97
C LEU A 47 -1.59 24.34 6.23
N SER A 48 -1.95 25.02 7.31
CA SER A 48 -1.37 26.32 7.69
C SER A 48 -0.34 26.25 8.82
N SER A 49 -0.11 25.06 9.39
CA SER A 49 0.87 24.88 10.48
C SER A 49 1.35 23.44 10.61
N ASP A 50 2.50 23.25 11.28
CA ASP A 50 3.02 21.93 11.68
C ASP A 50 1.98 21.12 12.46
N LYS A 51 1.22 21.75 13.37
CA LYS A 51 0.14 21.09 14.12
C LYS A 51 -0.97 20.56 13.20
N ASN A 52 -1.34 21.33 12.18
CA ASN A 52 -2.32 20.90 11.18
C ASN A 52 -1.77 19.74 10.35
N LEU A 53 -0.47 19.76 10.02
CA LEU A 53 0.20 18.66 9.36
C LEU A 53 0.21 17.38 10.22
N VAL A 54 0.59 17.44 11.49
CA VAL A 54 0.55 16.27 12.39
C VAL A 54 -0.87 15.71 12.50
N ASN A 55 -1.87 16.56 12.66
CA ASN A 55 -3.27 16.13 12.67
C ASN A 55 -3.66 15.45 11.36
N PHE A 56 -3.26 16.02 10.22
CA PHE A 56 -3.49 15.44 8.91
C PHE A 56 -2.84 14.07 8.79
N LEU A 57 -1.58 13.91 9.18
CA LEU A 57 -0.88 12.62 9.18
C LEU A 57 -1.67 11.61 10.01
N MET A 58 -1.98 11.92 11.27
CA MET A 58 -2.65 11.00 12.21
C MET A 58 -4.10 10.62 11.83
N THR A 59 -4.75 11.35 10.92
CA THR A 59 -6.18 11.15 10.61
C THR A 59 -6.45 10.78 9.15
N THR A 60 -5.46 10.91 8.26
CA THR A 60 -5.63 10.59 6.84
C THR A 60 -5.51 9.08 6.61
N PRO A 61 -6.57 8.42 6.10
CA PRO A 61 -6.63 6.96 5.97
C PRO A 61 -5.55 6.34 5.08
N ASP A 62 -5.08 7.09 4.07
CA ASP A 62 -4.11 6.60 3.08
C ASP A 62 -2.72 6.35 3.68
N MET A 63 -2.47 6.78 4.92
CA MET A 63 -1.16 6.68 5.55
C MET A 63 -1.02 5.56 6.57
N TYR A 64 -2.12 5.03 7.12
CA TYR A 64 -2.05 4.05 8.20
C TYR A 64 -3.04 2.90 8.02
N ARG A 65 -2.48 1.68 7.96
CA ARG A 65 -3.24 0.41 7.96
C ARG A 65 -4.08 0.22 9.22
N HIS A 66 -3.74 0.91 10.30
CA HIS A 66 -4.39 0.79 11.60
C HIS A 66 -4.81 2.17 12.11
N SER A 67 -5.97 2.22 12.77
CA SER A 67 -6.42 3.45 13.42
C SER A 67 -5.44 3.85 14.52
N ILE A 68 -5.31 5.15 14.77
CA ILE A 68 -4.46 5.67 15.85
C ILE A 68 -4.79 5.03 17.22
N LYS A 69 -6.08 4.75 17.48
CA LYS A 69 -6.52 4.04 18.69
C LYS A 69 -5.89 2.65 18.79
N LYS A 70 -5.87 1.89 17.69
CA LYS A 70 -5.25 0.57 17.65
C LYS A 70 -3.73 0.66 17.85
N VAL A 71 -3.08 1.64 17.23
CA VAL A 71 -1.64 1.89 17.41
C VAL A 71 -1.30 2.23 18.86
N CYS A 72 -2.02 3.15 19.50
CA CYS A 72 -1.87 3.46 20.92
C CYS A 72 -1.98 2.22 21.81
N ASN A 73 -2.97 1.36 21.54
CA ASN A 73 -3.20 0.15 22.33
C ASN A 73 -2.09 -0.90 22.19
N ILE A 74 -1.50 -1.01 20.99
CA ILE A 74 -0.40 -1.94 20.70
C ILE A 74 0.89 -1.44 21.36
N LEU A 75 1.25 -0.18 21.11
CA LEU A 75 2.52 0.39 21.57
C LEU A 75 2.49 0.82 23.04
N LYS A 76 1.30 0.86 23.67
CA LYS A 76 1.08 1.41 25.02
C LYS A 76 1.51 2.88 25.14
N ILE A 77 1.41 3.62 24.03
CA ILE A 77 1.75 5.05 23.96
C ILE A 77 0.48 5.88 23.81
N SER A 78 0.39 7.00 24.53
CA SER A 78 -0.77 7.88 24.44
C SER A 78 -0.85 8.60 23.08
N LYS A 79 -2.07 8.92 22.62
CA LYS A 79 -2.26 9.71 21.38
C LYS A 79 -1.52 11.05 21.45
N LYS A 80 -1.54 11.70 22.62
CA LYS A 80 -0.88 13.00 22.85
C LYS A 80 0.62 12.89 22.70
N GLU A 81 1.21 11.81 23.18
CA GLU A 81 2.64 11.55 23.06
C GLU A 81 3.05 11.32 21.61
N ILE A 82 2.32 10.49 20.85
CA ILE A 82 2.55 10.31 19.40
C ILE A 82 2.47 11.67 18.67
N PHE A 83 1.43 12.46 18.97
CA PHE A 83 1.26 13.78 18.39
C PHE A 83 2.46 14.69 18.68
N ASN A 84 2.91 14.75 19.94
CA ASN A 84 4.03 15.61 20.34
C ASN A 84 5.35 15.17 19.72
N GLN A 85 5.60 13.87 19.59
CA GLN A 85 6.80 13.35 18.93
C GLN A 85 6.81 13.68 17.44
N LEU A 86 5.69 13.49 16.75
CA LEU A 86 5.57 13.88 15.34
C LEU A 86 5.72 15.39 15.16
N LEU A 87 5.14 16.19 16.05
CA LEU A 87 5.29 17.65 16.00
C LEU A 87 6.75 18.05 16.18
N LYS A 88 7.43 17.51 17.20
CA LYS A 88 8.85 17.76 17.45
C LYS A 88 9.69 17.40 16.22
N HIS A 89 9.42 16.26 15.60
CA HIS A 89 10.11 15.78 14.40
C HIS A 89 9.91 16.72 13.21
N ILE A 90 8.66 17.05 12.88
CA ILE A 90 8.32 17.95 11.76
C ILE A 90 8.90 19.36 11.96
N SER A 91 8.99 19.84 13.20
CA SER A 91 9.58 21.15 13.48
C SER A 91 11.10 21.20 13.30
N THR A 92 11.77 20.06 13.07
CA THR A 92 13.20 20.04 12.68
C THR A 92 13.44 20.30 11.19
N TYR A 93 12.38 20.29 10.37
CA TYR A 93 12.44 20.54 8.95
C TYR A 93 12.65 22.04 8.66
N ASN A 94 13.61 22.35 7.78
CA ASN A 94 14.02 23.73 7.45
C ASN A 94 13.04 24.44 6.51
N GLU A 95 12.13 23.70 5.88
CA GLU A 95 11.18 24.19 4.91
C GLU A 95 10.17 25.14 5.57
N VAL A 96 9.91 26.28 4.94
CA VAL A 96 8.98 27.30 5.48
C VAL A 96 7.53 26.90 5.24
N ASP A 97 7.23 26.39 4.05
CA ASP A 97 5.87 25.99 3.71
C ASP A 97 5.55 24.57 4.19
N VAL A 98 4.34 24.40 4.72
CA VAL A 98 3.89 23.15 5.35
C VAL A 98 3.79 22.00 4.34
N TYR A 99 3.62 22.33 3.06
CA TYR A 99 3.56 21.31 2.04
C TYR A 99 4.92 20.69 1.76
N SER A 100 5.97 21.48 1.63
CA SER A 100 7.33 20.98 1.47
C SER A 100 7.76 20.16 2.69
N LYS A 101 7.38 20.55 3.91
CA LYS A 101 7.55 19.71 5.11
C LYS A 101 6.84 18.36 5.01
N TYR A 102 5.65 18.31 4.43
CA TYR A 102 4.94 17.06 4.18
C TYR A 102 5.66 16.19 3.14
N LEU A 103 6.17 16.80 2.06
CA LEU A 103 6.95 16.08 1.05
C LEU A 103 8.25 15.52 1.65
N HIS A 104 8.93 16.28 2.51
CA HIS A 104 10.07 15.80 3.29
C HIS A 104 9.68 14.60 4.17
N PHE A 105 8.61 14.71 4.94
CA PHE A 105 8.12 13.60 5.77
C PHE A 105 7.84 12.34 4.94
N LYS A 106 7.24 12.49 3.76
CA LYS A 106 6.99 11.38 2.83
C LYS A 106 8.29 10.77 2.33
N PHE A 107 9.23 11.58 1.87
CA PHE A 107 10.55 11.12 1.48
C PHE A 107 11.23 10.31 2.59
N GLU A 108 11.29 10.87 3.80
CA GLU A 108 11.92 10.22 4.94
C GLU A 108 11.24 8.89 5.27
N LYS A 109 9.90 8.86 5.28
CA LYS A 109 9.12 7.65 5.52
C LYS A 109 9.40 6.57 4.48
N ASP A 110 9.37 6.93 3.19
CA ASP A 110 9.56 5.97 2.10
C ASP A 110 11.00 5.48 2.07
N TYR A 111 11.97 6.38 2.23
CA TYR A 111 13.38 6.03 2.28
C TYR A 111 13.74 5.13 3.46
N LYS A 112 13.20 5.38 4.66
CA LYS A 112 13.53 4.59 5.86
C LYS A 112 12.72 3.31 6.02
N LEU A 113 11.46 3.28 5.55
CA LEU A 113 10.51 2.22 5.94
C LEU A 113 9.93 1.42 4.77
N ALA A 114 10.10 1.86 3.51
CA ALA A 114 9.65 1.08 2.35
C ALA A 114 10.74 0.10 1.85
N GLY A 115 12.00 0.28 2.26
CA GLY A 115 13.16 -0.54 1.87
C GLY A 115 12.96 -2.03 2.09
N GLU A 116 12.65 -2.39 3.34
CA GLU A 116 12.55 -3.78 3.82
C GLU A 116 11.53 -4.63 3.05
N GLY A 117 10.51 -3.98 2.47
CA GLY A 117 9.49 -4.68 1.72
C GLY A 117 9.96 -5.17 0.35
N GLU A 118 10.85 -4.40 -0.26
CA GLU A 118 11.34 -4.57 -1.63
C GLU A 118 12.64 -5.37 -1.70
N ASP A 119 13.39 -5.44 -0.60
CA ASP A 119 14.59 -6.27 -0.52
C ASP A 119 14.27 -7.76 -0.78
N ARG A 120 13.01 -8.18 -0.66
CA ARG A 120 12.56 -9.53 -1.03
C ARG A 120 12.61 -9.80 -2.54
N ILE A 121 12.40 -8.79 -3.38
CA ILE A 121 12.53 -8.94 -4.84
C ILE A 121 14.01 -9.17 -5.23
N ARG A 122 14.94 -8.69 -4.39
CA ARG A 122 16.39 -8.92 -4.59
C ARG A 122 16.81 -10.38 -4.44
N LEU A 123 15.95 -11.25 -3.92
CA LEU A 123 16.17 -12.69 -3.96
C LEU A 123 16.17 -13.24 -5.40
N PHE A 124 15.44 -12.58 -6.29
CA PHE A 124 15.29 -12.98 -7.69
C PHE A 124 16.18 -12.16 -8.61
N TYR A 125 16.15 -10.83 -8.49
CA TYR A 125 16.89 -9.95 -9.41
C TYR A 125 17.20 -8.57 -8.83
N TRP A 126 18.16 -7.88 -9.45
CA TRP A 126 18.62 -6.59 -8.97
C TRP A 126 17.60 -5.47 -9.24
N THR A 127 17.06 -4.88 -8.18
CA THR A 127 16.10 -3.77 -8.28
C THR A 127 16.81 -2.42 -8.24
N ILE A 128 16.50 -1.56 -9.21
CA ILE A 128 16.99 -0.17 -9.27
C ILE A 128 15.81 0.80 -9.29
N THR A 129 15.87 1.82 -8.44
CA THR A 129 14.96 2.98 -8.52
C THR A 129 15.67 4.18 -9.16
N PRO A 130 15.14 4.77 -10.25
CA PRO A 130 15.68 6.01 -10.81
C PRO A 130 15.65 7.19 -9.82
N TYR A 131 14.76 7.14 -8.82
CA TYR A 131 14.58 8.22 -7.84
C TYR A 131 15.76 8.40 -6.87
N TYR A 132 16.66 7.42 -6.76
CA TYR A 132 17.91 7.59 -6.01
C TYR A 132 18.99 8.35 -6.79
N SER A 133 18.82 8.54 -8.10
CA SER A 133 19.69 9.44 -8.85
C SER A 133 19.37 10.88 -8.50
N LYS A 134 20.32 11.58 -7.87
CA LYS A 134 20.22 13.01 -7.54
C LYS A 134 19.73 13.85 -8.74
N ARG A 135 20.31 13.64 -9.93
CA ARG A 135 19.94 14.38 -11.14
C ARG A 135 18.50 14.12 -11.57
N PHE A 136 18.08 12.85 -11.54
CA PHE A 136 16.72 12.48 -11.89
C PHE A 136 15.73 13.06 -10.88
N PHE A 137 16.05 12.96 -9.59
CA PHE A 137 15.24 13.50 -8.52
C PHE A 137 15.08 15.02 -8.64
N GLU A 138 16.18 15.78 -8.78
CA GLU A 138 16.14 17.24 -8.97
C GLU A 138 15.31 17.64 -10.18
N TYR A 139 15.49 16.96 -11.31
CA TYR A 139 14.68 17.20 -12.51
C TYR A 139 13.20 16.90 -12.27
N ALA A 140 12.89 15.69 -11.80
CA ALA A 140 11.51 15.26 -11.56
C ALA A 140 10.81 16.12 -10.51
N TYR A 141 11.54 16.63 -9.51
CA TYR A 141 11.04 17.55 -8.50
C TYR A 141 10.75 18.94 -9.09
N SER A 142 11.63 19.45 -9.95
CA SER A 142 11.47 20.77 -10.60
C SER A 142 10.26 20.89 -11.52
N LEU A 143 9.74 19.77 -12.02
CA LEU A 143 8.56 19.74 -12.86
C LEU A 143 7.31 20.19 -12.09
N ASP A 144 6.46 20.99 -12.74
CA ASP A 144 5.17 21.40 -12.18
C ASP A 144 4.30 20.17 -11.85
N GLU A 145 3.98 19.99 -10.58
CA GLU A 145 3.17 18.87 -10.08
C GLU A 145 1.82 18.72 -10.79
N ARG A 146 1.23 19.83 -11.23
CA ARG A 146 -0.06 19.81 -11.95
C ARG A 146 0.06 19.10 -13.28
N LYS A 147 1.26 19.01 -13.86
CA LYS A 147 1.52 18.31 -15.13
C LYS A 147 1.80 16.82 -14.93
N LYS A 148 2.11 16.36 -13.71
CA LYS A 148 2.45 14.97 -13.38
C LYS A 148 1.18 14.12 -13.18
N ASN A 149 0.44 13.90 -14.26
CA ASN A 149 -0.78 13.09 -14.33
C ASN A 149 -0.52 11.74 -15.00
N THR A 150 -1.51 10.83 -15.06
CA THR A 150 -1.35 9.53 -15.73
C THR A 150 -0.86 9.68 -17.16
N LYS A 151 -1.33 10.69 -17.90
CA LYS A 151 -0.90 10.94 -19.27
C LYS A 151 0.60 11.24 -19.35
N PHE A 152 1.12 12.10 -18.48
CA PHE A 152 2.55 12.43 -18.41
C PHE A 152 3.41 11.18 -18.17
N PHE A 153 3.04 10.35 -17.19
CA PHE A 153 3.77 9.12 -16.91
C PHE A 153 3.65 8.11 -18.05
N ARG A 154 2.49 8.01 -18.70
CA ARG A 154 2.30 7.20 -19.91
C ARG A 154 3.20 7.67 -21.04
N ASP A 155 3.25 8.98 -21.31
CA ASP A 155 4.07 9.55 -22.38
C ASP A 155 5.57 9.33 -22.10
N PHE A 156 5.99 9.43 -20.84
CA PHE A 156 7.34 9.08 -20.39
C PHE A 156 7.65 7.59 -20.63
N LEU A 157 6.79 6.67 -20.16
CA LEU A 157 6.97 5.23 -20.36
C LEU A 157 7.01 4.85 -21.85
N PHE A 158 6.11 5.41 -22.65
CA PHE A 158 6.08 5.22 -24.10
C PHE A 158 7.35 5.70 -24.78
N SER A 159 7.98 6.77 -24.28
CA SER A 159 9.25 7.29 -24.81
C SER A 159 10.45 6.41 -24.47
N LEU A 160 10.37 5.64 -23.38
CA LEU A 160 11.39 4.64 -23.01
C LEU A 160 11.24 3.39 -23.86
N ASP A 161 10.03 2.83 -23.90
CA ASP A 161 9.68 1.67 -24.72
C ASP A 161 8.15 1.60 -24.89
N PRO A 162 7.63 1.67 -26.13
CA PRO A 162 6.19 1.57 -26.40
C PRO A 162 5.51 0.34 -25.80
N ARG A 163 6.23 -0.78 -25.62
CA ARG A 163 5.70 -2.03 -25.06
C ARG A 163 5.23 -1.87 -23.62
N THR A 164 5.78 -0.91 -22.88
CA THR A 164 5.36 -0.58 -21.50
C THR A 164 3.90 -0.11 -21.42
N CYS A 165 3.32 0.33 -22.53
CA CYS A 165 1.93 0.78 -22.61
C CYS A 165 0.97 -0.32 -23.10
N ASN A 166 1.45 -1.54 -23.37
CA ASN A 166 0.60 -2.67 -23.77
C ASN A 166 -0.14 -3.32 -22.61
N ILE A 167 0.30 -3.02 -21.38
CA ILE A 167 -0.38 -3.42 -20.16
C ILE A 167 -1.34 -2.33 -19.70
N ASN A 168 -2.49 -2.76 -19.21
CA ASN A 168 -3.45 -1.83 -18.62
C ASN A 168 -2.91 -1.26 -17.32
N TYR A 169 -3.31 -0.02 -17.01
CA TYR A 169 -2.96 0.62 -15.75
C TYR A 169 -3.56 -0.15 -14.57
N PHE A 170 -2.73 -0.57 -13.62
CA PHE A 170 -3.12 -1.55 -12.59
C PHE A 170 -4.28 -1.08 -11.69
N ASP A 171 -4.36 0.21 -11.37
CA ASP A 171 -5.36 0.72 -10.41
C ASP A 171 -6.81 0.64 -10.93
N ASN A 172 -7.01 0.83 -12.23
CA ASN A 172 -8.35 0.97 -12.82
C ASN A 172 -8.52 0.24 -14.16
N ASN A 173 -7.57 -0.63 -14.51
CA ASN A 173 -7.53 -1.38 -15.76
C ASN A 173 -7.65 -0.49 -17.01
N LEU A 174 -7.14 0.75 -16.94
CA LEU A 174 -7.15 1.70 -18.05
C LEU A 174 -6.16 1.28 -19.14
N ASP A 175 -6.67 1.07 -20.35
CA ASP A 175 -5.83 0.91 -21.54
C ASP A 175 -5.03 2.21 -21.80
N LEU A 176 -3.71 2.12 -21.67
CA LEU A 176 -2.77 3.23 -21.83
C LEU A 176 -2.58 3.64 -23.30
N ASN A 177 -3.09 2.88 -24.27
CA ASN A 177 -3.10 3.25 -25.68
C ASN A 177 -4.43 3.90 -26.10
N ASN A 178 -5.48 3.78 -25.29
CA ASN A 178 -6.76 4.41 -25.56
C ASN A 178 -6.74 5.92 -25.23
N LYS A 179 -6.50 6.75 -26.26
CA LYS A 179 -6.43 8.22 -26.15
C LYS A 179 -7.68 8.85 -25.53
N PHE A 180 -8.87 8.31 -25.80
CA PHE A 180 -10.12 8.84 -25.27
C PHE A 180 -10.22 8.58 -23.76
N MET A 181 -9.95 7.33 -23.35
CA MET A 181 -9.99 6.95 -21.94
C MET A 181 -8.89 7.68 -21.13
N LEU A 182 -7.71 7.89 -21.70
CA LEU A 182 -6.66 8.72 -21.09
C LEU A 182 -7.11 10.17 -20.87
N LYS A 183 -7.85 10.75 -21.82
CA LYS A 183 -8.39 12.11 -21.69
C LYS A 183 -9.42 12.19 -20.57
N LEU A 184 -10.33 11.21 -20.50
CA LEU A 184 -11.31 11.11 -19.41
C LEU A 184 -10.63 10.93 -18.05
N ASN A 185 -9.61 10.07 -17.98
CA ASN A 185 -8.85 9.84 -16.76
C ASN A 185 -8.13 11.11 -16.29
N ASN A 186 -7.51 11.87 -17.21
CA ASN A 186 -6.89 13.15 -16.87
C ASN A 186 -7.91 14.17 -16.33
N ILE A 187 -9.12 14.22 -16.88
CA ILE A 187 -10.19 15.07 -16.34
C ILE A 187 -10.55 14.61 -14.93
N ALA A 188 -10.75 13.31 -14.71
CA ALA A 188 -11.05 12.74 -13.41
C ALA A 188 -9.95 13.04 -12.38
N GLU A 189 -8.67 12.84 -12.72
CA GLU A 189 -7.53 13.17 -11.86
C GLU A 189 -7.56 14.66 -11.46
N ASN A 190 -7.78 15.57 -12.42
CA ASN A 190 -7.86 17.00 -12.13
C ASN A 190 -9.07 17.37 -11.25
N LEU A 191 -10.21 16.68 -11.40
CA LEU A 191 -11.36 16.89 -10.52
C LEU A 191 -11.09 16.42 -9.09
N VAL A 192 -10.43 15.26 -8.92
CA VAL A 192 -10.07 14.72 -7.60
C VAL A 192 -9.04 15.61 -6.89
N ARG A 193 -8.25 16.40 -7.63
CA ARG A 193 -7.35 17.42 -7.05
C ARG A 193 -8.10 18.56 -6.35
N ASN A 194 -9.37 18.81 -6.69
CA ASN A 194 -10.18 19.80 -6.00
C ASN A 194 -10.69 19.28 -4.63
N VAL A 195 -10.33 19.99 -3.56
CA VAL A 195 -10.68 19.62 -2.17
C VAL A 195 -12.20 19.44 -1.98
N LYS A 196 -13.02 20.31 -2.57
CA LYS A 196 -14.48 20.27 -2.41
C LYS A 196 -15.07 19.02 -3.07
N ILE A 197 -14.63 18.72 -4.29
CA ILE A 197 -15.07 17.53 -5.04
C ILE A 197 -14.68 16.26 -4.29
N ARG A 198 -13.46 16.18 -3.76
CA ARG A 198 -13.02 15.01 -3.00
C ARG A 198 -13.78 14.81 -1.71
N LYS A 199 -14.08 15.88 -0.97
CA LYS A 199 -14.92 15.78 0.25
C LYS A 199 -16.29 15.19 -0.10
N LEU A 200 -16.91 15.68 -1.16
CA LEU A 200 -18.20 15.16 -1.65
C LEU A 200 -18.08 13.69 -2.10
N ALA A 201 -17.06 13.34 -2.89
CA ALA A 201 -16.83 11.97 -3.32
C ALA A 201 -16.57 11.01 -2.15
N SER A 202 -15.78 11.44 -1.15
CA SER A 202 -15.49 10.65 0.05
C SER A 202 -16.75 10.42 0.89
N PHE A 203 -17.64 11.41 0.98
CA PHE A 203 -18.92 11.29 1.65
C PHE A 203 -19.84 10.33 0.91
N ALA A 204 -19.95 10.46 -0.42
CA ALA A 204 -20.70 9.55 -1.27
C ALA A 204 -20.17 8.10 -1.20
N LEU A 205 -18.85 7.91 -1.18
CA LEU A 205 -18.22 6.59 -1.02
C LEU A 205 -18.49 6.00 0.36
N LYS A 206 -18.45 6.80 1.44
CA LYS A 206 -18.83 6.34 2.78
C LYS A 206 -20.28 5.88 2.85
N LEU A 207 -21.19 6.61 2.19
CA LEU A 207 -22.61 6.22 2.06
C LEU A 207 -22.75 4.94 1.24
N LYS A 208 -22.10 4.85 0.07
CA LYS A 208 -22.10 3.64 -0.77
C LYS A 208 -21.52 2.43 -0.03
N LYS A 209 -20.44 2.59 0.75
CA LYS A 209 -19.84 1.51 1.55
C LYS A 209 -20.78 1.06 2.67
N LYS A 210 -21.53 1.98 3.28
CA LYS A 210 -22.57 1.66 4.27
C LYS A 210 -23.71 0.83 3.67
N ILE A 211 -24.05 1.07 2.40
CA ILE A 211 -25.08 0.34 1.64
C ILE A 211 -24.54 -0.99 1.08
N SER A 212 -23.28 -1.00 0.62
CA SER A 212 -22.60 -2.15 0.01
C SER A 212 -22.09 -3.19 1.01
N ASN A 213 -22.04 -2.87 2.31
CA ASN A 213 -21.68 -3.84 3.37
C ASN A 213 -22.71 -4.97 3.56
N ARG A 214 -23.70 -5.09 2.67
CA ARG A 214 -24.57 -6.27 2.50
C ARG A 214 -24.03 -7.29 1.48
N ARG A 215 -22.73 -7.29 1.17
CA ARG A 215 -22.18 -8.21 0.15
C ARG A 215 -21.97 -9.64 0.68
N LEU A 216 -22.44 -10.56 -0.14
CA LEU A 216 -22.35 -12.02 -0.05
C LEU A 216 -20.94 -12.51 0.31
N VAL A 217 -20.89 -13.60 1.06
CA VAL A 217 -19.69 -14.42 1.29
C VAL A 217 -19.10 -14.78 -0.09
N SER A 218 -17.85 -14.43 -0.33
CA SER A 218 -17.18 -14.81 -1.58
C SER A 218 -16.78 -16.30 -1.53
N PRO A 219 -16.82 -17.03 -2.65
CA PRO A 219 -16.35 -18.43 -2.69
C PRO A 219 -14.95 -18.63 -2.10
N LYS A 220 -14.02 -17.70 -2.39
CA LYS A 220 -12.65 -17.69 -1.82
C LYS A 220 -12.64 -17.62 -0.29
N MET A 221 -13.62 -16.96 0.33
CA MET A 221 -13.70 -16.89 1.79
C MET A 221 -14.06 -18.25 2.41
N GLU A 222 -14.97 -18.99 1.77
CA GLU A 222 -15.38 -20.30 2.26
C GLU A 222 -14.24 -21.32 2.12
N GLU A 223 -13.53 -21.28 1.00
CA GLU A 223 -12.33 -22.10 0.76
C GLU A 223 -11.25 -21.87 1.83
N LEU A 224 -10.95 -20.60 2.14
CA LEU A 224 -9.99 -20.27 3.20
C LEU A 224 -10.43 -20.74 4.59
N LYS A 225 -11.74 -20.69 4.89
CA LYS A 225 -12.27 -21.20 6.16
C LYS A 225 -12.12 -22.71 6.26
N ILE A 226 -12.52 -23.44 5.22
CA ILE A 226 -12.39 -24.90 5.14
C ILE A 226 -10.93 -25.29 5.33
N PHE A 227 -10.01 -24.65 4.61
CA PHE A 227 -8.58 -24.94 4.71
C PHE A 227 -8.02 -24.62 6.11
N SER A 228 -8.44 -23.51 6.72
CA SER A 228 -8.01 -23.16 8.09
C SER A 228 -8.50 -24.18 9.13
N ILE A 229 -9.73 -24.67 8.99
CA ILE A 229 -10.33 -25.68 9.88
C ILE A 229 -9.65 -27.04 9.69
N ASP A 230 -9.38 -27.42 8.43
CA ASP A 230 -8.67 -28.65 8.10
C ASP A 230 -7.26 -28.67 8.71
N LEU A 231 -6.52 -27.56 8.59
CA LEU A 231 -5.16 -27.44 9.11
C LEU A 231 -5.09 -27.61 10.64
N ILE A 232 -5.94 -26.91 11.40
CA ILE A 232 -5.99 -27.08 12.87
C ILE A 232 -6.52 -28.47 13.27
N SER A 233 -7.35 -29.12 12.45
CA SER A 233 -7.82 -30.48 12.73
C SER A 233 -6.71 -31.53 12.59
N LYS A 234 -5.67 -31.24 11.81
CA LYS A 234 -4.59 -32.18 11.48
C LYS A 234 -3.30 -31.95 12.27
N SER A 235 -2.93 -30.69 12.52
CA SER A 235 -1.70 -30.35 13.25
C SER A 235 -1.82 -30.63 14.75
N ASN A 236 -0.83 -31.30 15.34
CA ASN A 236 -0.79 -31.49 16.78
C ASN A 236 -0.32 -30.23 17.50
N ILE A 237 0.69 -29.55 16.95
CA ILE A 237 1.20 -28.28 17.49
C ILE A 237 0.07 -27.25 17.58
N LEU A 238 -0.75 -27.11 16.54
CA LEU A 238 -1.86 -26.14 16.60
C LEU A 238 -2.87 -26.49 17.69
N LYS A 239 -3.14 -27.77 17.95
CA LYS A 239 -4.06 -28.19 19.00
C LYS A 239 -3.52 -27.94 20.41
N ASP A 240 -2.21 -27.88 20.59
CA ASP A 240 -1.58 -27.54 21.86
C ASP A 240 -1.80 -26.06 22.24
N TYR A 241 -1.86 -25.17 21.25
CA TYR A 241 -2.06 -23.74 21.46
C TYR A 241 -3.51 -23.27 21.27
N PHE A 242 -4.30 -23.99 20.47
CA PHE A 242 -5.65 -23.58 20.09
C PHE A 242 -6.67 -24.70 20.34
N SER A 243 -7.73 -24.37 21.09
CA SER A 243 -8.92 -25.22 21.20
C SER A 243 -9.57 -25.39 19.82
N PHE A 244 -9.66 -26.63 19.32
CA PHE A 244 -10.23 -26.92 18.00
C PHE A 244 -11.66 -26.38 17.87
N GLU A 245 -12.55 -26.71 18.81
CA GLU A 245 -13.97 -26.32 18.74
C GLU A 245 -14.17 -24.81 18.85
N ASP A 246 -13.42 -24.13 19.72
CA ASP A 246 -13.51 -22.68 19.86
C ASP A 246 -13.00 -21.95 18.62
N THR A 247 -11.89 -22.45 18.06
CA THR A 247 -11.24 -21.86 16.90
C THR A 247 -12.05 -22.09 15.64
N LYS A 248 -12.59 -23.31 15.43
CA LYS A 248 -13.54 -23.62 14.36
C LYS A 248 -14.75 -22.68 14.41
N ARG A 249 -15.37 -22.57 15.59
CA ARG A 249 -16.52 -21.66 15.80
C ARG A 249 -16.19 -20.20 15.51
N LEU A 250 -14.97 -19.76 15.82
CA LEU A 250 -14.48 -18.42 15.51
C LEU A 250 -14.32 -18.22 13.99
N ILE A 251 -13.68 -19.18 13.30
CA ILE A 251 -13.46 -19.16 11.85
C ILE A 251 -14.80 -19.15 11.10
N GLU A 252 -15.74 -20.00 11.49
CA GLU A 252 -17.07 -20.09 10.87
C GLU A 252 -17.84 -18.77 10.99
N LYS A 253 -17.79 -18.12 12.16
CA LYS A 253 -18.50 -16.86 12.44
C LYS A 253 -17.84 -15.61 11.84
N GLU A 254 -16.55 -15.65 11.54
CA GLU A 254 -15.84 -14.50 10.99
C GLU A 254 -16.37 -14.14 9.60
N LYS A 255 -16.50 -12.83 9.35
CA LYS A 255 -17.01 -12.25 8.10
C LYS A 255 -15.94 -11.41 7.37
N ASN A 256 -14.79 -11.21 8.00
CA ASN A 256 -13.65 -10.50 7.45
C ASN A 256 -12.61 -11.49 6.94
N ILE A 257 -12.53 -11.62 5.61
CA ILE A 257 -11.53 -12.48 4.93
C ILE A 257 -10.10 -12.19 5.41
N SER A 258 -9.74 -10.91 5.66
CA SER A 258 -8.39 -10.57 6.12
C SER A 258 -8.05 -11.13 7.50
N VAL A 259 -9.04 -11.40 8.36
CA VAL A 259 -8.81 -12.05 9.66
C VAL A 259 -8.55 -13.53 9.45
N ILE A 260 -9.38 -14.21 8.64
CA ILE A 260 -9.19 -15.63 8.28
C ILE A 260 -7.81 -15.85 7.65
N THR A 261 -7.43 -15.01 6.68
CA THR A 261 -6.12 -15.15 6.01
C THR A 261 -4.95 -14.99 6.98
N ARG A 262 -5.06 -14.13 8.00
CA ARG A 262 -4.00 -13.99 9.02
C ARG A 262 -3.96 -15.17 9.99
N LEU A 263 -5.11 -15.71 10.37
CA LEU A 263 -5.19 -16.92 11.18
C LEU A 263 -4.56 -18.09 10.44
N LEU A 264 -4.93 -18.27 9.17
CA LEU A 264 -4.34 -19.29 8.31
C LEU A 264 -2.82 -19.13 8.17
N THR A 265 -2.35 -17.91 7.94
CA THR A 265 -0.91 -17.61 7.91
C THR A 265 -0.21 -18.04 9.20
N LEU A 266 -0.78 -17.70 10.35
CA LEU A 266 -0.22 -18.09 11.65
C LEU A 266 -0.19 -19.62 11.77
N PHE A 267 -1.26 -20.29 11.37
CA PHE A 267 -1.34 -21.74 11.41
C PHE A 267 -0.28 -22.40 10.52
N LEU A 268 -0.08 -21.89 9.31
CA LEU A 268 0.95 -22.39 8.39
C LEU A 268 2.34 -22.25 8.99
N TYR A 269 2.70 -21.07 9.51
CA TYR A 269 4.00 -20.88 10.16
C TYR A 269 4.20 -21.78 11.38
N MET A 270 3.18 -21.93 12.22
CA MET A 270 3.27 -22.82 13.38
C MET A 270 3.38 -24.28 12.99
N ASN A 271 2.72 -24.69 11.90
CA ASN A 271 2.78 -26.05 11.38
C ASN A 271 4.12 -26.36 10.69
N GLU A 272 4.80 -25.38 10.09
CA GLU A 272 6.16 -25.59 9.56
C GLU A 272 7.16 -25.97 10.65
N PHE A 273 6.98 -25.51 11.89
CA PHE A 273 7.81 -25.96 13.01
C PHE A 273 7.60 -27.45 13.35
N GLU A 274 6.47 -28.06 12.96
CA GLU A 274 6.20 -29.50 13.13
C GLU A 274 7.06 -30.36 12.20
N THR A 275 7.57 -29.80 11.11
CA THR A 275 8.35 -30.53 10.08
C THR A 275 9.87 -30.44 10.24
N ILE A 276 10.37 -29.68 11.23
CA ILE A 276 11.80 -29.43 11.45
C ILE A 276 12.37 -30.29 12.60
N GLU A 277 11.51 -30.96 13.37
CA GLU A 277 11.90 -31.98 14.38
C GLU A 277 11.78 -33.41 13.82
#